data_AF-A0A8H7LCE5-F1
#
_entry.id   AF-A0A8H7LCE5-F1
#
_cell.length_a   1.000
_cell.length_b   1.000
_cell.length_c   1.000
_cell.angle_alpha   90.00
_cell.angle_beta   90.00
_cell.angle_gamma   90.00
#
_symmetry.space_group_name_H-M   'P 1'
#
loop_
_entity.id
_entity.type
_entity.pdbx_description
1 polymer ?
#
loop_
_entity_poly.entity_id
_entity_poly.type
_entity_poly.pdbx_seq_one_letter_code
_entity_poly.pdbx_strand_id
1 'polypeptide(L)'
;MADTEVASDLPVLFSALDTALSLHFYASTVVPKVHDLCTKATRLLMKRVDTNTFEWILAYDPDAYQIVHFGSNSLDYGVCLPKGITPLQFGALLTKRKESFKNKVLAAKNRPPPSPVALSSIAVSHTNLSQTIDEITPLHSPRTPTKSNSGRLSLGKNGLLGNSPASRDASPIGSPTKKFGGVSKLDLSNRLPRFTLKKSQSSDGLSLLERIKLKEKKRNMILSEKLTEESRVQYIKAKSQKCTMCYTN
;
A
#
# COMPACT_ATOMS: atom_id res chain seq x y z
N MET A 1 21.43 9.79 -29.99
CA MET A 1 21.29 11.22 -29.59
C MET A 1 20.18 11.45 -28.57
N ALA A 2 19.18 10.56 -28.43
CA ALA A 2 18.13 10.70 -27.41
C ALA A 2 18.61 10.39 -25.98
N ASP A 3 19.60 9.50 -25.80
CA ASP A 3 20.00 9.02 -24.47
C ASP A 3 20.79 10.04 -23.65
N THR A 4 21.42 11.02 -24.32
CA THR A 4 22.21 12.07 -23.67
C THR A 4 21.36 13.14 -22.99
N GLU A 5 20.16 13.43 -23.49
CA GLU A 5 19.23 14.38 -22.84
C GLU A 5 18.59 13.79 -21.58
N VAL A 6 18.31 12.48 -21.58
CA VAL A 6 17.76 11.78 -20.42
C VAL A 6 18.73 11.86 -19.24
N ALA A 7 20.03 11.72 -19.50
CA ALA A 7 21.06 11.78 -18.47
C ALA A 7 21.23 13.18 -17.84
N SER A 8 21.05 14.27 -18.61
CA SER A 8 21.21 15.64 -18.08
C SER A 8 20.06 16.06 -17.16
N ASP A 9 18.85 15.58 -17.42
CA ASP A 9 17.66 15.94 -16.65
C ASP A 9 17.44 15.03 -15.42
N LEU A 10 18.06 13.85 -15.41
CA LEU A 10 17.87 12.84 -14.37
C LEU A 10 18.10 13.35 -12.95
N PRO A 11 19.12 14.18 -12.64
CA PRO A 11 19.31 14.72 -11.29
C PRO A 11 18.16 15.63 -10.82
N VAL A 12 17.50 16.34 -11.75
CA VAL A 12 16.34 17.19 -11.43
C VAL A 12 15.13 16.32 -11.12
N LEU A 13 14.90 15.29 -11.94
CA LEU A 13 13.84 14.30 -11.74
C LEU A 13 14.01 13.56 -10.40
N PHE A 14 15.24 13.14 -10.10
CA PHE A 14 15.61 12.53 -8.82
C PHE A 14 15.28 13.44 -7.64
N SER A 15 15.68 14.71 -7.70
CA SER A 15 15.40 15.69 -6.64
C SER A 15 13.91 15.85 -6.36
N ALA A 16 13.05 15.79 -7.38
CA ALA A 16 11.61 15.91 -7.21
C ALA A 16 10.98 14.63 -6.63
N LEU A 17 11.47 13.45 -7.03
CA LEU A 17 11.05 12.18 -6.45
C LEU A 17 11.45 12.09 -4.96
N ASP A 18 12.68 12.46 -4.62
CA ASP A 18 13.17 12.55 -3.23
C ASP A 18 12.29 13.48 -2.39
N THR A 19 11.95 14.67 -2.93
CA THR A 19 11.06 15.62 -2.26
C THR A 19 9.64 15.07 -2.10
N ALA A 20 9.07 14.47 -3.14
CA ALA A 20 7.74 13.88 -3.10
C ALA A 20 7.65 12.71 -2.11
N LEU A 21 8.72 11.92 -2.00
CA LEU A 21 8.81 10.79 -1.08
C LEU A 21 8.93 11.27 0.37
N SER A 22 9.77 12.28 0.60
CA SER A 22 9.90 12.92 1.92
C SER A 22 8.58 13.53 2.37
N LEU A 23 7.86 14.23 1.49
CA LEU A 23 6.55 14.79 1.78
C LEU A 23 5.50 13.70 2.02
N HIS A 24 5.58 12.57 1.31
CA HIS A 24 4.70 11.44 1.58
C HIS A 24 4.91 10.94 3.01
N PHE A 25 6.16 10.64 3.39
CA PHE A 25 6.44 10.07 4.71
C PHE A 25 6.28 11.07 5.87
N TYR A 26 6.28 12.37 5.57
CA TYR A 26 5.87 13.38 6.54
C TYR A 26 4.36 13.32 6.85
N ALA A 27 3.53 12.97 5.85
CA ALA A 27 2.08 12.97 5.97
C ALA A 27 1.47 11.58 6.26
N SER A 28 2.19 10.50 5.97
CA SER A 28 1.68 9.12 5.99
C SER A 28 2.80 8.13 6.28
N THR A 29 2.49 7.07 7.03
CA THR A 29 3.43 5.96 7.28
C THR A 29 3.31 4.82 6.28
N VAL A 30 2.30 4.86 5.41
CA VAL A 30 2.05 3.84 4.39
C VAL A 30 3.10 3.94 3.27
N VAL A 31 3.52 2.80 2.72
CA VAL A 31 4.42 2.79 1.57
C VAL A 31 3.70 3.31 0.32
N PRO A 32 4.17 4.39 -0.34
CA PRO A 32 3.56 4.89 -1.57
C PRO A 32 3.79 3.94 -2.73
N LYS A 33 2.79 3.83 -3.61
CA LYS A 33 2.98 3.22 -4.93
C LYS A 33 3.87 4.10 -5.81
N VAL A 34 4.65 3.48 -6.69
CA VAL A 34 5.50 4.18 -7.68
C VAL A 34 4.66 5.16 -8.50
N HIS A 35 3.49 4.74 -9.00
CA HIS A 35 2.63 5.58 -9.82
C HIS A 35 2.20 6.86 -9.09
N ASP A 36 1.73 6.74 -7.84
CA ASP A 36 1.28 7.89 -7.04
C ASP A 36 2.43 8.88 -6.80
N LEU A 37 3.63 8.35 -6.57
CA LEU A 37 4.82 9.15 -6.35
C LEU A 37 5.27 9.89 -7.61
N CYS A 38 5.27 9.20 -8.75
CA CYS A 38 5.49 9.78 -10.08
C CYS A 38 4.49 10.90 -10.40
N THR A 39 3.20 10.71 -10.07
CA THR A 39 2.18 11.77 -10.23
C THR A 39 2.48 12.98 -9.36
N LYS A 40 2.88 12.79 -8.10
CA LYS A 40 3.27 13.90 -7.21
C LYS A 40 4.50 14.64 -7.75
N ALA A 41 5.55 13.92 -8.16
CA ALA A 41 6.76 14.55 -8.71
C ALA A 41 6.49 15.27 -10.04
N THR A 42 5.64 14.71 -10.91
CA THR A 42 5.18 15.37 -12.14
C THR A 42 4.51 16.71 -11.84
N ARG A 43 3.66 16.76 -10.80
CA ARG A 43 3.03 18.01 -10.36
C ARG A 43 4.02 19.01 -9.76
N LEU A 44 5.11 18.56 -9.14
CA LEU A 44 6.14 19.46 -8.60
C LEU A 44 7.01 20.07 -9.70
N LEU A 45 7.37 19.29 -10.72
CA LEU A 45 8.24 19.75 -11.81
C LEU A 45 7.52 20.31 -13.03
N MET A 46 6.20 20.09 -13.13
CA MET A 46 5.44 20.31 -14.37
C MET A 46 6.05 19.61 -15.58
N LYS A 47 6.71 18.47 -15.35
CA LYS A 47 7.38 17.63 -16.35
C LYS A 47 7.02 16.18 -16.09
N ARG A 48 6.82 15.41 -17.16
CA ARG A 48 6.43 14.00 -17.07
C ARG A 48 7.48 13.18 -16.33
N VAL A 49 7.07 12.52 -15.25
CA VAL A 49 7.85 11.55 -14.48
C VAL A 49 7.11 10.23 -14.48
N ASP A 50 7.76 9.17 -14.97
CA ASP A 50 7.16 7.85 -15.14
C ASP A 50 7.97 6.79 -14.39
N THR A 51 7.47 5.55 -14.38
CA THR A 51 8.18 4.37 -13.84
C THR A 51 9.59 4.22 -14.42
N ASN A 52 9.77 4.45 -15.73
CA ASN A 52 11.08 4.38 -16.37
C ASN A 52 12.11 5.33 -15.72
N THR A 53 11.67 6.45 -15.15
CA THR A 53 12.57 7.37 -14.44
C THR A 53 13.19 6.70 -13.21
N PHE A 54 12.43 5.89 -12.47
CA PHE A 54 12.97 5.10 -11.36
C PHE A 54 13.99 4.06 -11.85
N GLU A 55 13.67 3.36 -12.93
CA GLU A 55 14.55 2.34 -13.52
C GLU A 55 15.89 2.93 -13.95
N TRP A 56 15.88 4.13 -14.52
CA TRP A 56 17.11 4.87 -14.84
C TRP A 56 17.86 5.31 -13.58
N ILE A 57 17.18 5.89 -12.59
CA ILE A 57 17.84 6.31 -11.33
C ILE A 57 18.52 5.12 -10.66
N LEU A 58 17.84 3.98 -10.56
CA LEU A 58 18.34 2.78 -9.91
C LEU A 58 19.45 2.09 -10.72
N ALA A 59 19.51 2.33 -12.04
CA ALA A 59 20.65 1.91 -12.86
C ALA A 59 21.94 2.67 -12.52
N TYR A 60 21.84 3.95 -12.11
CA TYR A 60 23.00 4.74 -11.64
C TYR A 60 23.29 4.55 -10.15
N ASP A 61 22.25 4.38 -9.34
CA ASP A 61 22.36 4.26 -7.89
C ASP A 61 21.36 3.21 -7.34
N PRO A 62 21.75 1.93 -7.26
CA PRO A 62 20.86 0.85 -6.81
C PRO A 62 20.33 1.03 -5.39
N ASP A 63 21.07 1.74 -4.54
CA ASP A 63 20.71 1.98 -3.14
C ASP A 63 19.90 3.28 -2.95
N ALA A 64 19.55 3.97 -4.03
CA ALA A 64 18.80 5.22 -3.97
C ALA A 64 17.42 5.04 -3.34
N TYR A 65 16.75 3.91 -3.62
CA TYR A 65 15.44 3.56 -3.08
C TYR A 65 15.35 2.05 -2.88
N GLN A 66 14.50 1.63 -1.94
CA GLN A 66 14.12 0.24 -1.84
C GLN A 66 12.77 0.02 -2.53
N ILE A 67 12.77 -0.79 -3.60
CA ILE A 67 11.56 -1.11 -4.36
C ILE A 67 10.93 -2.37 -3.79
N VAL A 68 9.60 -2.35 -3.65
CA VAL A 68 8.86 -3.43 -2.98
C VAL A 68 7.65 -3.85 -3.78
N HIS A 69 7.25 -5.12 -3.68
CA HIS A 69 6.01 -5.61 -4.28
C HIS A 69 4.98 -5.98 -3.20
N PHE A 70 3.70 -5.72 -3.47
CA PHE A 70 2.58 -5.89 -2.53
C PHE A 70 1.95 -7.29 -2.62
N GLY A 71 2.78 -8.34 -2.62
CA GLY A 71 2.36 -9.74 -2.73
C GLY A 71 2.74 -10.39 -4.07
N SER A 72 2.39 -11.66 -4.26
CA SER A 72 2.98 -12.54 -5.28
C SER A 72 2.69 -12.17 -6.74
N ASN A 73 1.64 -11.36 -7.00
CA ASN A 73 1.19 -11.00 -8.36
C ASN A 73 0.84 -9.51 -8.50
N SER A 74 1.43 -8.63 -7.69
CA SER A 74 1.18 -7.19 -7.84
C SER A 74 2.01 -6.64 -9.00
N LEU A 75 1.34 -6.15 -10.05
CA LEU A 75 1.97 -5.30 -11.08
C LEU A 75 2.35 -3.92 -10.53
N ASP A 76 1.83 -3.58 -9.36
CA ASP A 76 2.12 -2.34 -8.65
C ASP A 76 3.32 -2.51 -7.72
N TYR A 77 4.29 -1.62 -7.85
CA TYR A 77 5.46 -1.52 -6.96
C TYR A 77 5.29 -0.37 -5.96
N GLY A 78 5.82 -0.56 -4.77
CA GLY A 78 5.98 0.46 -3.74
C GLY A 78 7.40 1.01 -3.70
N VAL A 79 7.54 2.23 -3.18
CA VAL A 79 8.84 2.88 -2.99
C VAL A 79 9.06 3.13 -1.50
N CYS A 80 10.09 2.51 -0.97
CA CYS A 80 10.57 2.70 0.39
C CYS A 80 11.85 3.55 0.42
N LEU A 81 12.14 4.06 1.61
CA LEU A 81 13.41 4.74 1.89
C LEU A 81 14.60 3.78 1.71
N PRO A 82 15.82 4.30 1.49
CA PRO A 82 17.02 3.49 1.54
C PRO A 82 17.12 2.73 2.87
N LYS A 83 17.74 1.55 2.83
CA LYS A 83 17.92 0.70 4.01
C LYS A 83 18.62 1.46 5.14
N GLY A 84 18.08 1.34 6.35
CA GLY A 84 18.65 1.96 7.55
C GLY A 84 18.38 3.47 7.69
N ILE A 85 17.60 4.09 6.80
CA ILE A 85 17.25 5.51 6.90
C ILE A 85 15.81 5.67 7.38
N THR A 86 15.64 6.41 8.48
CA THR A 86 14.31 6.79 8.98
C THR A 86 13.71 7.94 8.17
N PRO A 87 12.38 8.11 8.12
CA PRO A 87 11.74 9.25 7.43
C PRO A 87 12.28 10.63 7.83
N LEU A 88 12.58 10.82 9.11
CA LEU A 88 13.13 12.09 9.62
C LEU A 88 14.55 12.34 9.10
N GLN A 89 15.41 11.32 9.16
CA GLN A 89 16.76 11.41 8.62
C GLN A 89 16.75 11.61 7.10
N PHE A 90 15.83 10.97 6.40
CA PHE A 90 15.69 11.09 4.95
C PHE A 90 15.46 12.54 4.53
N GLY A 91 14.52 13.24 5.20
CA GLY A 91 14.26 14.67 4.95
C GLY A 91 15.48 15.57 5.17
N ALA A 92 16.30 15.28 6.19
CA ALA A 92 17.53 16.02 6.45
C ALA A 92 18.65 15.75 5.42
N LEU A 93 18.61 14.61 4.73
CA LEU A 93 19.64 14.18 3.78
C LEU A 93 19.34 14.56 2.33
N LEU A 94 18.18 15.15 2.02
CA LEU A 94 17.75 15.43 0.64
C LEU A 94 18.79 16.20 -0.18
N THR A 95 19.36 17.28 0.37
CA THR A 95 20.36 18.09 -0.34
C THR A 95 21.65 17.30 -0.62
N LYS A 96 22.11 16.53 0.37
CA LYS A 96 23.32 15.68 0.22
C LYS A 96 23.10 14.57 -0.80
N ARG A 97 21.92 13.93 -0.77
CA ARG A 97 21.54 12.89 -1.73
C ARG A 97 21.47 13.43 -3.15
N LYS A 98 20.86 14.60 -3.33
CA LYS A 98 20.81 15.29 -4.64
C LYS A 98 22.19 15.53 -5.22
N GLU A 99 23.10 16.06 -4.40
CA GLU A 99 24.48 16.33 -4.83
C GLU A 99 25.25 15.03 -5.13
N SER A 100 25.14 14.04 -4.24
CA SER A 100 25.74 12.72 -4.43
C SER A 100 25.27 12.06 -5.73
N PHE A 101 23.96 12.06 -6.01
CA PHE A 101 23.42 11.48 -7.24
C PHE A 101 23.88 12.25 -8.47
N LYS A 102 23.88 13.58 -8.43
CA LYS A 102 24.42 14.41 -9.53
C LYS A 102 25.88 14.06 -9.82
N ASN A 103 26.70 13.86 -8.80
CA ASN A 103 28.10 13.47 -8.95
C ASN A 103 28.24 12.06 -9.55
N LYS A 104 27.39 11.10 -9.16
CA LYS A 104 27.34 9.76 -9.76
C LYS A 104 27.02 9.82 -11.26
N VAL A 105 26.02 10.60 -11.66
CA VAL A 105 25.65 10.78 -13.07
C VAL A 105 26.78 11.45 -13.86
N LEU A 106 27.42 12.49 -13.30
CA LEU A 106 28.56 13.16 -13.95
C LEU A 106 29.78 12.24 -14.08
N ALA A 107 30.08 11.43 -13.06
CA ALA A 107 31.19 10.47 -13.11
C ALA A 107 30.97 9.39 -14.18
N ALA A 108 29.71 9.06 -14.47
CA ALA A 108 29.34 8.12 -15.51
C ALA A 108 29.32 8.73 -16.93
N LYS A 109 29.48 10.06 -17.09
CA LYS A 109 29.42 10.75 -18.40
C LYS A 109 30.41 10.22 -19.44
N ASN A 110 31.58 9.73 -18.99
CA ASN A 110 32.62 9.19 -19.86
C ASN A 110 32.54 7.66 -20.04
N ARG A 111 31.54 7.02 -19.45
CA ARG A 111 31.26 5.58 -19.58
C ARG A 111 30.03 5.38 -20.46
N PRO A 112 29.86 4.20 -21.07
CA PRO A 112 28.59 3.87 -21.68
C PRO A 112 27.46 4.02 -20.64
N PRO A 113 26.33 4.65 -21.00
CA PRO A 113 25.23 4.84 -20.07
C PRO A 113 24.69 3.48 -19.62
N PRO A 114 24.37 3.30 -18.32
CA PRO A 114 23.81 2.05 -17.83
C PRO A 114 22.42 1.81 -18.44
N SER A 115 22.05 0.56 -18.69
CA SER A 115 20.70 0.23 -19.14
C SER A 115 19.68 0.36 -18.00
N PRO A 116 18.44 0.78 -18.26
CA PRO A 116 17.38 0.82 -17.25
C PRO A 116 17.21 -0.52 -16.54
N VAL A 117 17.05 -0.48 -15.21
CA VAL A 117 16.82 -1.68 -14.40
C VAL A 117 15.32 -1.86 -14.19
N ALA A 118 14.76 -2.96 -14.71
CA ALA A 118 13.34 -3.28 -14.54
C ALA A 118 12.97 -3.40 -13.06
N LEU A 119 11.91 -2.71 -12.61
CA LEU A 119 11.52 -2.74 -11.19
C LEU A 119 11.20 -4.15 -10.67
N SER A 120 10.72 -5.03 -11.55
CA SER A 120 10.43 -6.43 -11.24
C SER A 120 11.66 -7.22 -10.79
N SER A 121 12.86 -6.90 -11.28
CA SER A 121 14.08 -7.66 -10.99
C SER A 121 14.71 -7.30 -9.64
N ILE A 122 14.38 -6.11 -9.12
CA ILE A 122 14.95 -5.56 -7.88
C ILE A 122 13.94 -5.50 -6.73
N ALA A 123 12.65 -5.66 -7.02
CA ALA A 123 11.60 -5.56 -6.01
C ALA A 123 11.71 -6.66 -4.96
N VAL A 124 11.61 -6.27 -3.69
CA VAL A 124 11.61 -7.20 -2.55
C VAL A 124 10.19 -7.32 -1.97
N SER A 125 9.84 -8.47 -1.39
CA SER A 125 8.51 -8.66 -0.80
C SER A 125 8.29 -7.72 0.39
N HIS A 126 7.19 -6.96 0.37
CA HIS A 126 6.86 -6.00 1.43
C HIS A 126 6.76 -6.65 2.83
N THR A 127 6.39 -7.93 2.92
CA THR A 127 6.30 -8.67 4.19
C THR A 127 7.63 -8.85 4.92
N ASN A 128 8.78 -8.72 4.23
CA ASN A 128 10.10 -8.82 4.85
C ASN A 128 10.57 -7.53 5.55
N LEU A 129 9.88 -6.40 5.36
CA LEU A 129 10.30 -5.10 5.93
C LEU A 129 9.97 -4.96 7.42
N SER A 130 9.05 -5.79 7.94
CA SER A 130 8.65 -5.74 9.35
C SER A 130 9.59 -6.48 10.29
N GLN A 131 10.67 -7.09 9.79
CA GLN A 131 11.60 -7.91 10.60
C GLN A 131 12.91 -7.22 10.98
N THR A 132 13.07 -5.92 10.72
CA THR A 132 14.28 -5.17 11.11
C THR A 132 13.92 -4.04 12.07
N ILE A 133 13.39 -4.41 13.24
CA ILE A 133 13.58 -3.63 14.47
C ILE A 133 14.47 -4.51 15.32
N ASP A 134 15.78 -4.47 15.05
CA ASP A 134 16.77 -4.99 15.99
C ASP A 134 16.65 -4.17 17.28
N GLU A 135 16.42 -4.91 18.37
CA GLU A 135 16.63 -4.55 19.78
C GLU A 135 16.80 -3.06 20.10
N ILE A 136 15.70 -2.37 20.39
CA ILE A 136 15.74 -1.32 21.40
C ILE A 136 15.54 -2.01 22.74
N THR A 137 16.64 -2.42 23.37
CA THR A 137 16.66 -2.82 24.79
C THR A 137 16.06 -1.70 25.65
N PRO A 138 15.00 -1.97 26.44
CA PRO A 138 14.55 -1.04 27.47
C PRO A 138 15.58 -1.02 28.60
N LEU A 139 16.17 0.14 28.83
CA LEU A 139 17.03 0.44 29.97
C LEU A 139 16.18 0.36 31.26
N HIS A 140 16.20 -0.75 32.00
CA HIS A 140 15.68 -0.82 33.38
C HIS A 140 16.54 -1.76 34.25
N SER A 141 17.15 -1.13 35.26
CA SER A 141 17.77 -1.56 36.53
C SER A 141 18.24 -3.01 36.77
N PRO A 142 19.42 -3.18 37.43
CA PRO A 142 19.96 -4.50 37.77
C PRO A 142 19.21 -5.09 38.98
N ARG A 143 18.61 -6.26 38.80
CA ARG A 143 18.21 -7.14 39.90
C ARG A 143 18.85 -8.51 39.71
N THR A 144 19.60 -8.89 40.74
CA THR A 144 20.42 -10.10 40.86
C THR A 144 19.60 -11.39 40.68
N PRO A 145 20.13 -12.45 40.02
CA PRO A 145 19.46 -13.74 39.94
C PRO A 145 19.95 -14.66 41.06
N THR A 146 19.03 -15.07 41.94
CA THR A 146 19.20 -16.22 42.83
C THR A 146 18.98 -17.52 42.04
N LYS A 147 19.99 -18.40 42.10
CA LYS A 147 19.98 -19.77 41.58
C LYS A 147 18.84 -20.61 42.19
N SER A 148 18.20 -21.45 41.40
CA SER A 148 17.88 -22.80 41.84
C SER A 148 17.90 -23.79 40.67
N ASN A 149 18.66 -24.86 40.90
CA ASN A 149 18.72 -26.08 40.11
C ASN A 149 17.36 -26.81 40.14
N SER A 150 16.99 -27.44 39.03
CA SER A 150 16.78 -28.89 39.04
C SER A 150 16.68 -29.40 37.60
N GLY A 151 17.69 -30.13 37.15
CA GLY A 151 17.57 -30.96 35.95
C GLY A 151 16.77 -32.23 36.24
N ARG A 152 16.16 -32.81 35.20
CA ARG A 152 16.21 -34.26 34.98
C ARG A 152 15.79 -34.63 33.56
N LEU A 153 16.57 -35.54 32.99
CA LEU A 153 16.54 -36.12 31.65
C LEU A 153 15.41 -37.17 31.50
N SER A 154 14.90 -37.33 30.27
CA SER A 154 14.46 -38.61 29.66
C SER A 154 14.06 -38.28 28.20
N LEU A 155 14.86 -38.54 27.16
CA LEU A 155 15.18 -39.82 26.51
C LEU A 155 13.99 -40.79 26.38
N GLY A 156 13.48 -40.93 25.16
CA GLY A 156 12.58 -41.98 24.69
C GLY A 156 12.86 -42.20 23.20
N LYS A 157 13.23 -43.43 22.85
CA LYS A 157 13.85 -43.87 21.58
C LYS A 157 12.96 -44.95 20.94
N ASN A 158 13.13 -45.15 19.62
CA ASN A 158 12.70 -46.29 18.75
C ASN A 158 11.37 -46.04 17.99
N GLY A 159 11.20 -46.36 16.70
CA GLY A 159 12.00 -47.02 15.64
C GLY A 159 11.30 -46.79 14.27
N LEU A 160 12.03 -46.54 13.18
CA LEU A 160 12.48 -47.47 12.12
C LEU A 160 11.43 -47.91 11.06
N LEU A 161 11.83 -47.71 9.79
CA LEU A 161 11.37 -48.32 8.51
C LEU A 161 10.04 -47.79 7.93
N GLY A 162 9.88 -47.46 6.64
CA GLY A 162 10.73 -47.54 5.45
C GLY A 162 9.88 -47.35 4.17
N ASN A 163 10.49 -46.77 3.13
CA ASN A 163 10.27 -46.90 1.67
C ASN A 163 8.98 -46.38 0.97
N SER A 164 9.22 -45.49 -0.02
CA SER A 164 8.36 -44.93 -1.11
C SER A 164 7.91 -46.00 -2.15
N PRO A 165 7.28 -45.70 -3.34
CA PRO A 165 6.78 -44.45 -3.96
C PRO A 165 5.42 -44.54 -4.76
N ALA A 166 5.02 -43.41 -5.37
CA ALA A 166 4.27 -43.23 -6.64
C ALA A 166 2.77 -43.66 -6.79
N SER A 167 1.88 -42.72 -7.18
CA SER A 167 1.37 -42.54 -8.56
C SER A 167 0.01 -41.82 -8.67
N ARG A 168 -0.03 -40.79 -9.53
CA ARG A 168 -1.01 -40.42 -10.58
C ARG A 168 -2.53 -40.22 -10.33
N ASP A 169 -2.99 -39.12 -10.94
CA ASP A 169 -4.23 -38.86 -11.70
C ASP A 169 -5.60 -38.90 -11.03
N ALA A 170 -6.30 -37.75 -11.01
CA ALA A 170 -7.44 -37.44 -11.90
C ALA A 170 -8.21 -36.19 -11.43
N SER A 171 -8.57 -35.34 -12.39
CA SER A 171 -9.33 -34.09 -12.23
C SER A 171 -10.88 -34.34 -12.15
N PRO A 172 -11.75 -33.35 -12.42
CA PRO A 172 -12.67 -32.70 -11.49
C PRO A 172 -14.14 -33.15 -11.64
N ILE A 173 -14.95 -33.06 -10.58
CA ILE A 173 -16.41 -33.23 -10.67
C ILE A 173 -17.09 -31.92 -10.25
N GLY A 174 -17.60 -31.21 -11.25
CA GLY A 174 -18.64 -30.21 -11.05
C GLY A 174 -20.01 -30.88 -10.97
N SER A 175 -20.91 -30.27 -10.22
CA SER A 175 -22.31 -30.19 -10.65
C SER A 175 -23.05 -29.04 -9.94
N PRO A 176 -24.08 -28.46 -10.57
CA PRO A 176 -24.64 -27.16 -10.24
C PRO A 176 -26.02 -27.30 -9.59
N THR A 177 -26.17 -26.93 -8.33
CA THR A 177 -27.49 -26.78 -7.70
C THR A 177 -27.91 -25.33 -7.63
N LYS A 178 -28.70 -24.94 -8.62
CA LYS A 178 -29.60 -23.78 -8.62
C LYS A 178 -30.73 -24.07 -7.61
N LYS A 179 -30.84 -23.31 -6.53
CA LYS A 179 -32.10 -23.16 -5.77
C LYS A 179 -32.34 -21.71 -5.39
N PHE A 180 -33.57 -21.30 -5.67
CA PHE A 180 -34.17 -19.99 -5.48
C PHE A 180 -34.34 -19.62 -4.01
N GLY A 181 -34.42 -18.31 -3.75
CA GLY A 181 -35.30 -17.75 -2.72
C GLY A 181 -34.79 -17.86 -1.28
N GLY A 182 -33.89 -16.97 -0.90
CA GLY A 182 -33.56 -16.71 0.50
C GLY A 182 -33.40 -15.21 0.69
N VAL A 183 -34.27 -14.64 1.51
CA VAL A 183 -34.25 -13.27 2.02
C VAL A 183 -32.80 -12.77 2.14
N SER A 184 -32.42 -11.82 1.27
CA SER A 184 -31.07 -11.26 1.32
C SER A 184 -30.92 -10.58 2.68
N LYS A 185 -30.10 -11.17 3.56
CA LYS A 185 -29.43 -10.40 4.62
C LYS A 185 -28.92 -9.13 3.97
N LEU A 186 -29.13 -7.99 4.63
CA LEU A 186 -28.77 -6.65 4.15
C LEU A 186 -27.24 -6.61 3.95
N ASP A 187 -26.79 -7.13 2.81
CA ASP A 187 -25.40 -7.22 2.43
C ASP A 187 -25.08 -5.85 1.83
N LEU A 188 -24.25 -5.09 2.55
CA LEU A 188 -23.69 -3.83 2.10
C LEU A 188 -22.60 -4.09 1.03
N SER A 189 -22.83 -5.05 0.12
CA SER A 189 -21.92 -5.28 -0.98
C SER A 189 -22.13 -4.20 -2.03
N ASN A 190 -21.12 -3.34 -2.20
CA ASN A 190 -20.98 -2.46 -3.36
C ASN A 190 -20.62 -3.28 -4.62
N ARG A 191 -21.33 -4.40 -4.88
CA ARG A 191 -21.33 -5.06 -6.18
C ARG A 191 -22.21 -4.23 -7.12
N LEU A 192 -21.71 -3.05 -7.47
CA LEU A 192 -22.28 -2.26 -8.56
C LEU A 192 -22.34 -3.11 -9.84
N PRO A 193 -23.37 -2.92 -10.67
CA PRO A 193 -23.48 -3.59 -11.95
C PRO A 193 -22.27 -3.16 -12.79
N ARG A 194 -21.57 -4.15 -13.34
CA ARG A 194 -20.48 -4.03 -14.31
C ARG A 194 -20.85 -2.92 -15.31
N PHE A 195 -20.07 -1.84 -15.32
CA PHE A 195 -20.34 -0.62 -16.09
C PHE A 195 -20.50 -0.96 -17.58
N THR A 196 -21.75 -1.02 -18.07
CA THR A 196 -22.04 -0.99 -19.51
C THR A 196 -22.67 0.34 -19.84
N LEU A 197 -22.00 1.12 -20.69
CA LEU A 197 -22.49 2.39 -21.21
C LEU A 197 -23.68 2.13 -22.14
N LYS A 198 -24.88 2.01 -21.58
CA LYS A 198 -26.12 2.15 -22.36
C LYS A 198 -26.39 3.65 -22.54
N LYS A 199 -26.35 4.13 -23.78
CA LYS A 199 -26.95 5.42 -24.15
C LYS A 199 -28.43 5.38 -23.74
N SER A 200 -28.83 6.26 -22.83
CA SER A 200 -30.17 6.31 -22.29
C SER A 200 -31.17 6.82 -23.35
N GLN A 201 -32.01 5.93 -23.85
CA GLN A 201 -33.41 6.30 -24.07
C GLN A 201 -34.08 6.38 -22.70
N SER A 202 -34.34 7.59 -22.22
CA SER A 202 -35.57 7.96 -21.49
C SER A 202 -35.44 9.37 -20.93
N SER A 203 -36.31 10.23 -21.42
CA SER A 203 -36.65 11.55 -20.92
C SER A 203 -37.28 11.44 -19.52
N ASP A 204 -36.48 11.63 -18.48
CA ASP A 204 -37.02 12.02 -17.17
C ASP A 204 -37.11 13.54 -17.14
N GLY A 205 -38.35 14.03 -17.13
CA GLY A 205 -38.80 15.40 -17.43
C GLY A 205 -38.43 16.48 -16.43
N LEU A 206 -37.18 16.52 -15.98
CA LEU A 206 -36.59 17.65 -15.27
C LEU A 206 -35.28 18.04 -15.93
N SER A 207 -35.14 19.33 -16.18
CA SER A 207 -33.90 19.93 -16.67
C SER A 207 -32.75 19.60 -15.71
N LEU A 208 -31.53 19.53 -16.25
CA LEU A 208 -30.31 19.36 -15.45
C LEU A 208 -30.24 20.43 -14.34
N LEU A 209 -30.66 21.66 -14.65
CA LEU A 209 -30.71 22.76 -13.69
C LEU A 209 -31.71 22.52 -12.55
N GLU A 210 -32.88 21.95 -12.85
CA GLU A 210 -33.89 21.60 -11.84
C GLU A 210 -33.38 20.47 -10.95
N ARG A 211 -32.69 19.48 -11.53
CA ARG A 211 -32.01 18.41 -10.77
C ARG A 211 -30.92 18.96 -9.86
N ILE A 212 -30.13 19.93 -10.33
CA ILE A 212 -29.12 20.61 -9.51
C ILE A 212 -29.78 21.37 -8.36
N LYS A 213 -30.82 22.16 -8.64
CA LYS A 213 -31.57 22.93 -7.63
C LYS A 213 -32.23 22.04 -6.57
N LEU A 214 -32.80 20.90 -6.98
CA LEU A 214 -33.35 19.90 -6.07
C LEU A 214 -32.26 19.24 -5.22
N LYS A 215 -31.09 18.95 -5.81
CA LYS A 215 -29.95 18.38 -5.09
C LYS A 215 -29.44 19.34 -4.01
N GLU A 216 -29.36 20.63 -4.30
CA GLU A 216 -28.99 21.65 -3.31
C GLU A 216 -30.05 21.81 -2.22
N LYS A 217 -31.34 21.82 -2.56
CA LYS A 217 -32.43 21.84 -1.57
C LYS A 217 -32.38 20.62 -0.64
N LYS A 218 -32.15 19.42 -1.19
CA LYS A 218 -31.97 18.19 -0.39
C LYS A 218 -30.72 18.25 0.48
N ARG A 219 -29.60 18.76 -0.04
CA ARG A 219 -28.37 18.95 0.74
C ARG A 219 -28.61 19.89 1.92
N ASN A 220 -29.33 20.99 1.73
CA ASN A 220 -29.68 21.91 2.80
C ASN A 220 -30.62 21.30 3.83
N MET A 221 -31.49 20.36 3.44
CA MET A 221 -32.32 19.59 4.38
C MET A 221 -31.57 18.51 5.17
N ILE A 222 -30.47 17.99 4.61
CA ILE A 222 -29.60 17.02 5.30
C ILE A 222 -28.61 17.75 6.22
N LEU A 223 -28.16 18.94 5.80
CA LEU A 223 -27.30 19.83 6.60
C LEU A 223 -28.09 20.54 7.70
N SER A 224 -29.38 20.82 7.50
CA SER A 224 -30.22 21.19 8.61
C SER A 224 -30.33 19.99 9.53
N GLU A 225 -29.91 20.16 10.78
CA GLU A 225 -29.68 19.11 11.78
C GLU A 225 -30.86 18.14 12.01
N LYS A 226 -32.03 18.38 11.43
CA LYS A 226 -33.24 17.58 11.65
C LYS A 226 -33.07 16.12 11.19
N LEU A 227 -32.46 15.87 10.03
CA LEU A 227 -32.36 14.50 9.48
C LEU A 227 -31.20 13.70 10.11
N THR A 228 -30.12 14.38 10.47
CA THR A 228 -28.97 13.80 11.17
C THR A 228 -29.24 13.59 12.66
N GLU A 229 -29.99 14.48 13.32
CA GLU A 229 -30.33 14.35 14.74
C GLU A 229 -31.42 13.29 14.95
N GLU A 230 -32.46 13.23 14.11
CA GLU A 230 -33.47 12.17 14.21
C GLU A 230 -32.88 10.76 14.00
N SER A 231 -31.97 10.62 13.03
CA SER A 231 -31.25 9.35 12.81
C SER A 231 -30.29 9.02 13.95
N ARG A 232 -29.63 10.03 14.55
CA ARG A 232 -28.80 9.87 15.75
C ARG A 232 -29.62 9.44 16.97
N VAL A 233 -30.76 10.06 17.21
CA VAL A 233 -31.68 9.70 18.32
C VAL A 233 -32.22 8.28 18.14
N GLN A 234 -32.61 7.90 16.92
CA GLN A 234 -33.02 6.52 16.63
C GLN A 234 -31.90 5.51 16.88
N TYR A 235 -30.66 5.83 16.47
CA TYR A 235 -29.49 4.98 16.74
C TYR A 235 -29.23 4.82 18.24
N ILE A 236 -29.27 5.92 19.01
CA ILE A 236 -29.07 5.90 20.46
C ILE A 236 -30.15 5.08 21.14
N LYS A 237 -31.43 5.24 20.76
CA LYS A 237 -32.55 4.47 21.31
C LYS A 237 -32.43 2.97 21.02
N ALA A 238 -32.02 2.60 19.81
CA ALA A 238 -31.79 1.19 19.46
C ALA A 238 -30.64 0.58 20.27
N LYS A 239 -29.59 1.37 20.56
CA LYS A 239 -28.44 0.92 21.35
C LYS A 239 -28.75 0.83 22.85
N SER A 240 -29.55 1.75 23.40
CA SER A 240 -29.94 1.72 24.81
C SER A 240 -30.88 0.56 25.15
N GLN A 241 -31.84 0.25 24.27
CA GLN A 241 -32.73 -0.92 24.42
C GLN A 241 -31.94 -2.24 24.47
N LYS A 242 -30.83 -2.33 23.73
CA LYS A 242 -29.95 -3.51 23.73
C LYS A 242 -29.16 -3.67 25.03
N CYS A 243 -28.94 -2.58 25.77
CA CYS A 243 -28.22 -2.57 27.05
C CYS A 243 -29.12 -3.02 28.22
N THR A 244 -30.40 -2.70 28.19
CA THR A 244 -31.39 -3.09 29.22
C THR A 244 -31.73 -4.58 29.23
N MET A 245 -31.51 -5.30 28.13
CA MET A 245 -31.73 -6.76 28.06
C MET A 245 -30.59 -7.59 28.67
N CYS A 246 -29.50 -6.96 29.13
CA CYS A 246 -28.37 -7.64 29.76
C CYS A 246 -28.40 -7.62 31.29
N TYR A 247 -29.40 -6.97 31.91
CA TYR A 247 -29.50 -6.81 33.37
C TYR A 247 -30.81 -7.35 33.97
N THR A 248 -31.52 -8.21 33.25
CA THR A 248 -32.62 -9.00 33.80
C THR A 248 -32.31 -10.49 33.65
N ASN A 249 -31.55 -11.00 34.62
CA ASN A 249 -31.60 -12.39 35.09
C ASN A 249 -31.82 -12.33 36.60
#